data_AF-A0A2D5KCF5-F1
#
_entry.id   AF-A0A2D5KCF5-F1
#
_cell.length_a   1.000
_cell.length_b   1.000
_cell.length_c   1.000
_cell.angle_alpha   90.00
_cell.angle_beta   90.00
_cell.angle_gamma   90.00
#
_symmetry.space_group_name_H-M   'P 1'
#
loop_
_entity.id
_entity.type
_entity.pdbx_description
1 polymer ?
#
loop_
_entity_poly.entity_id
_entity_poly.type
_entity_poly.pdbx_seq_one_letter_code
_entity_poly.pdbx_strand_id
1 'polypeptide(L)'
;MHKIIVISTLALFFIACRPNIDEAKLAKIDSLQNVLDSSQQLFNKVDSVKIMKYSNHYFENLDYVRNEYYDTVETEIAFYIDKYYGMRKAMKLMRKNYSKAKSELIISQNQLNLLTQDIDNGLVEKSQLDKYLELESNNVNQVKGVVNKIYEAYDYNIQLYEEMNPRVDSIIADNKQKARLAKANS
;
A
#
# COMPACT_ATOMS: atom_id res chain seq x y z
N MET A 1 -77.08 20.17 7.96
CA MET A 1 -75.73 20.72 8.24
C MET A 1 -75.16 19.82 9.32
N HIS A 2 -74.18 18.96 9.06
CA HIS A 2 -72.75 19.26 9.15
C HIS A 2 -71.98 18.31 8.23
N LYS A 3 -71.11 18.85 7.37
CA LYS A 3 -70.19 18.10 6.52
C LYS A 3 -68.94 17.81 7.36
N ILE A 4 -68.62 16.54 7.61
CA ILE A 4 -67.33 16.16 8.18
C ILE A 4 -66.43 15.76 7.01
N ILE A 5 -65.41 16.58 6.81
CA ILE A 5 -64.41 16.46 5.75
C ILE A 5 -63.45 15.32 6.13
N VAL A 6 -63.40 14.28 5.31
CA VAL A 6 -62.41 13.21 5.38
C VAL A 6 -61.08 13.76 4.86
N ILE A 7 -60.14 14.05 5.76
CA ILE A 7 -58.76 14.39 5.38
C ILE A 7 -58.04 13.07 5.11
N SER A 8 -58.09 12.66 3.83
CA SER A 8 -57.26 11.60 3.28
C SER A 8 -55.81 12.06 3.32
N THR A 9 -55.04 11.49 4.25
CA THR A 9 -53.59 11.67 4.33
C THR A 9 -52.98 10.88 3.16
N LEU A 10 -52.78 11.59 2.05
CA LEU A 10 -52.08 11.09 0.88
C LEU A 10 -50.62 10.84 1.29
N ALA A 11 -50.32 9.62 1.71
CA ALA A 11 -48.96 9.12 1.82
C ALA A 11 -48.37 9.11 0.41
N LEU A 12 -47.65 10.18 0.06
CA LEU A 12 -46.73 10.22 -1.05
C LEU A 12 -45.64 9.18 -0.76
N PHE A 13 -45.90 7.94 -1.18
CA PHE A 13 -44.85 6.98 -1.47
C PHE A 13 -44.01 7.61 -2.59
N PHE A 14 -42.99 8.38 -2.22
CA PHE A 14 -41.84 8.55 -3.08
C PHE A 14 -41.19 7.17 -3.21
N ILE A 15 -41.73 6.37 -4.13
CA ILE A 15 -41.00 5.28 -4.72
C ILE A 15 -39.82 5.98 -5.37
N ALA A 16 -38.67 5.99 -4.70
CA ALA A 16 -37.42 6.40 -5.31
C ALA A 16 -37.24 5.44 -6.49
N CYS A 17 -37.63 5.89 -7.69
CA CYS A 17 -37.33 5.22 -8.92
C CYS A 17 -35.80 5.18 -8.98
N ARG A 18 -35.21 4.04 -8.64
CA ARG A 18 -33.80 3.79 -8.94
C ARG A 18 -33.66 4.06 -10.43
N PRO A 19 -32.73 4.93 -10.86
CA PRO A 19 -32.51 5.14 -12.28
C PRO A 19 -32.32 3.77 -12.94
N ASN A 20 -32.92 3.58 -14.12
CA ASN A 20 -32.84 2.32 -14.88
C ASN A 20 -31.40 2.14 -15.40
N ILE A 21 -30.46 1.89 -14.51
CA ILE A 21 -29.04 1.67 -14.77
C ILE A 21 -28.89 0.21 -15.20
N ASP A 22 -28.01 -0.02 -16.18
CA ASP A 22 -27.66 -1.37 -16.64
C ASP A 22 -27.06 -2.19 -15.50
N GLU A 23 -27.63 -3.36 -15.23
CA GLU A 23 -27.16 -4.30 -14.20
C GLU A 23 -25.68 -4.68 -14.40
N ALA A 24 -25.19 -4.75 -15.64
CA ALA A 24 -23.79 -5.04 -15.92
C ALA A 24 -22.84 -3.95 -15.37
N LYS A 25 -23.30 -2.69 -15.36
CA LYS A 25 -22.53 -1.56 -14.81
C LYS A 25 -22.50 -1.59 -13.29
N LEU A 26 -23.61 -1.97 -12.64
CA LEU A 26 -23.65 -2.17 -11.20
C LEU A 26 -22.73 -3.33 -10.77
N ALA A 27 -22.82 -4.47 -11.47
CA ALA A 27 -21.93 -5.61 -11.22
C ALA A 27 -20.44 -5.26 -11.41
N LYS A 28 -20.13 -4.32 -12.31
CA LYS A 28 -18.76 -3.82 -12.48
C LYS A 28 -18.27 -3.04 -11.26
N ILE A 29 -19.12 -2.21 -10.65
CA ILE A 29 -18.77 -1.47 -9.42
C ILE A 29 -18.50 -2.46 -8.29
N ASP A 30 -19.38 -3.44 -8.10
CA ASP A 30 -19.19 -4.49 -7.08
C ASP A 30 -17.87 -5.25 -7.30
N SER A 31 -17.55 -5.56 -8.55
CA SER A 31 -16.28 -6.19 -8.92
C SER A 31 -15.07 -5.33 -8.53
N LEU A 32 -15.12 -4.02 -8.79
CA LEU A 32 -14.06 -3.09 -8.43
C LEU A 32 -13.90 -2.96 -6.91
N GLN A 33 -15.01 -2.90 -6.17
CA GLN A 33 -15.01 -2.86 -4.71
C GLN A 33 -14.35 -4.12 -4.12
N ASN A 34 -14.70 -5.30 -4.63
CA ASN A 34 -14.09 -6.57 -4.21
C ASN A 34 -12.57 -6.61 -4.44
N VAL A 35 -12.09 -5.99 -5.52
CA VAL A 35 -10.65 -5.87 -5.80
C VAL A 35 -9.96 -4.95 -4.78
N LEU A 36 -10.58 -3.83 -4.42
CA LEU A 36 -10.04 -2.94 -3.38
C LEU A 36 -10.04 -3.60 -2.01
N ASP A 37 -11.09 -4.34 -1.66
CA ASP A 37 -11.18 -5.05 -0.38
C ASP A 37 -10.10 -6.15 -0.28
N SER A 38 -9.91 -6.91 -1.35
CA SER A 38 -8.82 -7.90 -1.44
C SER A 38 -7.45 -7.22 -1.32
N SER A 39 -7.26 -6.07 -1.98
CA SER A 39 -6.03 -5.29 -1.89
C SER A 39 -5.81 -4.75 -0.47
N GLN A 40 -6.86 -4.31 0.21
CA GLN A 40 -6.80 -3.82 1.59
C GLN A 40 -6.39 -4.94 2.54
N GLN A 41 -6.96 -6.14 2.37
CA GLN A 41 -6.58 -7.33 3.16
C GLN A 41 -5.11 -7.69 2.96
N LEU A 42 -4.61 -7.64 1.72
CA LEU A 42 -3.20 -7.88 1.45
C LEU A 42 -2.31 -6.80 2.08
N PHE A 43 -2.69 -5.54 1.93
CA PHE A 43 -1.96 -4.41 2.48
C PHE A 43 -1.90 -4.43 4.02
N ASN A 44 -2.94 -4.93 4.68
CA ASN A 44 -3.00 -5.07 6.14
C ASN A 44 -2.02 -6.10 6.70
N LYS A 45 -1.48 -7.00 5.87
CA LYS A 45 -0.42 -7.94 6.27
C LYS A 45 0.96 -7.26 6.38
N VAL A 46 1.08 -6.04 5.85
CA VAL A 46 2.34 -5.29 5.77
C VAL A 46 2.51 -4.41 7.00
N ASP A 47 3.49 -4.73 7.84
CA ASP A 47 3.82 -3.94 9.03
C ASP A 47 4.67 -2.70 8.65
N SER A 48 4.03 -1.53 8.72
CA SER A 48 4.67 -0.25 8.43
C SER A 48 5.80 0.13 9.39
N VAL A 49 5.70 -0.29 10.66
CA VAL A 49 6.71 0.00 11.68
C VAL A 49 7.97 -0.79 11.36
N LYS A 50 7.81 -2.08 10.99
CA LYS A 50 8.93 -2.90 10.50
C LYS A 50 9.54 -2.31 9.24
N ILE A 51 8.75 -1.92 8.24
CA ILE A 51 9.27 -1.28 7.02
C ILE A 51 10.15 -0.08 7.37
N MET A 52 9.66 0.84 8.20
CA MET A 52 10.39 2.06 8.50
C MET A 52 11.67 1.76 9.29
N LYS A 53 11.55 0.99 10.38
CA LYS A 53 12.68 0.64 11.25
C LYS A 53 13.75 -0.12 10.48
N TYR A 54 13.38 -1.19 9.78
CA TYR A 54 14.33 -2.08 9.12
C TYR A 54 14.94 -1.42 7.91
N SER A 55 14.16 -0.68 7.10
CA SER A 55 14.75 0.02 5.95
C SER A 55 15.72 1.11 6.38
N ASN A 56 15.44 1.88 7.44
CA ASN A 56 16.38 2.89 7.94
C ASN A 56 17.69 2.24 8.40
N HIS A 57 17.60 1.25 9.28
CA HIS A 57 18.78 0.55 9.79
C HIS A 57 19.55 -0.17 8.66
N TYR A 58 18.84 -0.77 7.71
CA TYR A 58 19.43 -1.35 6.51
C TYR A 58 20.28 -0.35 5.72
N PHE A 59 19.75 0.85 5.47
CA PHE A 59 20.46 1.87 4.71
C PHE A 59 21.62 2.47 5.51
N GLU A 60 21.51 2.59 6.84
CA GLU A 60 22.62 2.99 7.72
C GLU A 60 23.76 1.97 7.66
N ASN A 61 23.45 0.68 7.73
CA ASN A 61 24.43 -0.40 7.61
C ASN A 61 25.14 -0.37 6.25
N LEU A 62 24.40 -0.21 5.15
CA LEU A 62 25.00 -0.10 3.82
C LEU A 62 25.86 1.16 3.65
N ASP A 63 25.46 2.27 4.26
CA ASP A 63 26.23 3.52 4.19
C ASP A 63 27.57 3.36 4.92
N TYR A 64 27.55 2.77 6.12
CA TYR A 64 28.77 2.45 6.86
C TYR A 64 29.70 1.54 6.05
N VAL A 65 29.19 0.42 5.53
CA VAL A 65 29.99 -0.53 4.75
C VAL A 65 30.63 0.13 3.53
N ARG A 66 29.95 1.09 2.91
CA ARG A 66 30.46 1.79 1.72
C ARG A 66 31.50 2.85 2.04
N ASN A 67 31.29 3.62 3.11
CA ASN A 67 32.03 4.87 3.32
C ASN A 67 33.04 4.79 4.46
N GLU A 68 32.81 3.92 5.44
CA GLU A 68 33.52 3.93 6.73
C GLU A 68 34.25 2.63 7.04
N TYR A 69 34.16 1.62 6.17
CA TYR A 69 34.79 0.33 6.41
C TYR A 69 36.32 0.46 6.36
N TYR A 70 36.96 0.30 7.52
CA TYR A 70 38.35 0.72 7.76
C TYR A 70 39.44 -0.06 7.00
N ASP A 71 39.18 -1.29 6.55
CA ASP A 71 40.21 -2.20 6.01
C ASP A 71 39.67 -3.08 4.86
N THR A 72 40.48 -3.98 4.32
CA THR A 72 40.09 -4.96 3.30
C THR A 72 38.98 -5.87 3.84
N VAL A 73 37.93 -6.04 3.05
CA VAL A 73 36.85 -6.98 3.36
C VAL A 73 37.29 -8.38 2.96
N GLU A 74 37.26 -9.33 3.90
CA GLU A 74 37.49 -10.74 3.60
C GLU A 74 36.44 -11.26 2.61
N THR A 75 36.83 -12.16 1.71
CA THR A 75 35.97 -12.63 0.62
C THR A 75 34.63 -13.19 1.10
N GLU A 76 34.60 -13.94 2.20
CA GLU A 76 33.36 -14.47 2.78
C GLU A 76 32.42 -13.34 3.24
N ILE A 77 32.97 -12.33 3.92
CA ILE A 77 32.23 -11.16 4.37
C ILE A 77 31.69 -10.38 3.16
N ALA A 78 32.50 -10.24 2.10
CA ALA A 78 32.09 -9.55 0.88
C ALA A 78 30.89 -10.24 0.21
N PHE A 79 30.91 -11.57 0.08
CA PHE A 79 29.77 -12.33 -0.45
C PHE A 79 28.52 -12.21 0.42
N TYR A 80 28.69 -12.23 1.75
CA TYR A 80 27.58 -12.06 2.67
C TYR A 80 26.93 -10.67 2.55
N ILE A 81 27.75 -9.62 2.47
CA ILE A 81 27.31 -8.24 2.27
C ILE A 81 26.65 -8.06 0.89
N ASP A 82 27.13 -8.73 -0.16
CA ASP A 82 26.51 -8.67 -1.50
C ASP A 82 25.09 -9.26 -1.49
N LYS A 83 24.91 -10.42 -0.86
CA LYS A 83 23.56 -10.99 -0.65
C LYS A 83 22.67 -10.04 0.16
N TYR A 84 23.21 -9.41 1.20
CA TYR A 84 22.49 -8.41 1.99
C TYR A 84 22.09 -7.19 1.14
N TYR A 85 23.01 -6.68 0.33
CA TYR A 85 22.81 -5.57 -0.61
C TYR A 85 21.70 -5.86 -1.63
N GLY A 86 21.46 -7.12 -1.98
CA GLY A 86 20.37 -7.56 -2.85
C GLY A 86 18.99 -7.05 -2.43
N MET A 87 18.75 -6.84 -1.12
CA MET A 87 17.49 -6.32 -0.59
C MET A 87 17.25 -4.83 -0.90
N ARG A 88 18.26 -4.11 -1.41
CA ARG A 88 18.25 -2.64 -1.55
C ARG A 88 17.03 -2.12 -2.31
N LYS A 89 16.68 -2.77 -3.42
CA LYS A 89 15.55 -2.34 -4.25
C LYS A 89 14.23 -2.52 -3.53
N ALA A 90 14.04 -3.65 -2.85
CA ALA A 90 12.83 -3.95 -2.08
C ALA A 90 12.66 -2.98 -0.91
N MET A 91 13.71 -2.76 -0.11
CA MET A 91 13.70 -1.81 1.00
C MET A 91 13.33 -0.39 0.55
N LYS A 92 13.90 0.06 -0.59
CA LYS A 92 13.57 1.37 -1.17
C LYS A 92 12.12 1.43 -1.67
N LEU A 93 11.64 0.38 -2.32
CA LEU A 93 10.27 0.30 -2.85
C LEU A 93 9.25 0.40 -1.71
N MET A 94 9.40 -0.40 -0.66
CA MET A 94 8.49 -0.39 0.48
C MET A 94 8.46 0.98 1.16
N ARG A 95 9.63 1.52 1.51
CA ARG A 95 9.75 2.83 2.18
C ARG A 95 9.13 3.97 1.37
N LYS A 96 9.34 3.98 0.04
CA LYS A 96 8.82 5.05 -0.83
C LYS A 96 7.31 4.96 -1.04
N ASN A 97 6.77 3.74 -1.19
CA ASN A 97 5.42 3.57 -1.71
C ASN A 97 4.37 3.23 -0.66
N TYR A 98 4.75 2.81 0.55
CA TYR A 98 3.77 2.39 1.58
C TYR A 98 2.71 3.47 1.87
N SER A 99 3.14 4.69 2.23
CA SER A 99 2.21 5.77 2.59
C SER A 99 1.32 6.16 1.42
N LYS A 100 1.90 6.26 0.21
CA LYS A 100 1.14 6.55 -1.01
C LYS A 100 0.11 5.46 -1.32
N ALA A 101 0.50 4.19 -1.24
CA ALA A 101 -0.42 3.09 -1.49
C ALA A 101 -1.59 3.09 -0.49
N LYS A 102 -1.30 3.38 0.79
CA LYS A 102 -2.35 3.53 1.81
C LYS A 102 -3.33 4.65 1.46
N SER A 103 -2.84 5.82 1.05
CA SER A 103 -3.72 6.94 0.70
C SER A 103 -4.54 6.65 -0.55
N GLU A 104 -3.92 6.13 -1.60
CA GLU A 104 -4.62 5.82 -2.88
C GLU A 104 -5.70 4.76 -2.67
N LEU A 105 -5.44 3.75 -1.83
CA LEU A 105 -6.43 2.73 -1.54
C LEU A 105 -7.67 3.29 -0.81
N ILE A 106 -7.46 4.19 0.17
CA ILE A 106 -8.56 4.89 0.86
C ILE A 106 -9.32 5.80 -0.11
N ILE A 107 -8.60 6.53 -0.97
CA ILE A 107 -9.19 7.43 -1.96
C ILE A 107 -10.06 6.63 -2.94
N SER A 108 -9.56 5.54 -3.52
CA SER A 108 -10.32 4.72 -4.46
C SER A 108 -11.55 4.06 -3.81
N GLN A 109 -11.46 3.63 -2.55
CA GLN A 109 -12.63 3.11 -1.82
C GLN A 109 -13.70 4.19 -1.65
N ASN A 110 -13.29 5.41 -1.27
CA ASN A 110 -14.22 6.51 -1.11
C ASN A 110 -14.84 6.93 -2.46
N GLN A 111 -14.05 6.95 -3.54
CA GLN A 111 -14.55 7.29 -4.88
C GLN A 111 -15.61 6.30 -5.37
N LEU A 112 -15.40 4.98 -5.21
CA LEU A 112 -16.40 3.99 -5.55
C LEU A 112 -17.67 4.09 -4.68
N ASN A 113 -17.50 4.36 -3.38
CA ASN A 113 -18.65 4.57 -2.49
C ASN A 113 -19.47 5.79 -2.89
N LEU A 114 -18.82 6.90 -3.22
CA LEU A 114 -19.48 8.13 -3.70
C LEU A 114 -20.18 7.88 -5.05
N LEU A 115 -19.52 7.23 -5.99
CA LEU A 115 -20.12 6.88 -7.28
C LEU A 115 -21.38 6.01 -7.09
N THR A 116 -21.33 5.04 -6.16
CA THR A 116 -22.48 4.19 -5.83
C THR A 116 -23.64 5.02 -5.28
N GLN A 117 -23.36 5.95 -4.36
CA GLN A 117 -24.36 6.87 -3.81
C GLN A 117 -24.96 7.79 -4.87
N ASP A 118 -24.13 8.34 -5.76
CA ASP A 118 -24.60 9.21 -6.84
C ASP A 118 -25.49 8.45 -7.84
N ILE A 119 -25.18 7.18 -8.11
CA ILE A 119 -26.03 6.30 -8.92
C ILE A 119 -27.37 6.04 -8.22
N ASP A 120 -27.34 5.66 -6.95
CA ASP A 120 -28.55 5.37 -6.18
C ASP A 120 -29.48 6.58 -6.06
N ASN A 121 -28.89 7.78 -5.97
CA ASN A 121 -29.60 9.06 -5.91
C ASN A 121 -30.02 9.61 -7.29
N GLY A 122 -29.69 8.93 -8.39
CA GLY A 122 -30.02 9.40 -9.74
C GLY A 122 -29.25 10.64 -10.20
N LEU A 123 -28.09 10.90 -9.61
CA LEU A 123 -27.24 12.06 -9.89
C LEU A 123 -26.25 11.82 -11.05
N VAL A 124 -26.13 10.58 -11.52
CA VAL A 124 -25.23 10.21 -12.61
C VAL A 124 -26.00 9.99 -13.90
N GLU A 125 -25.66 10.76 -14.93
CA GLU A 125 -26.15 10.50 -16.28
C GLU A 125 -25.56 9.19 -16.84
N LYS A 126 -26.38 8.39 -17.52
CA LYS A 126 -25.95 7.11 -18.12
C LYS A 126 -24.73 7.24 -19.05
N SER A 127 -24.65 8.34 -19.79
CA SER A 127 -23.57 8.67 -20.72
C SER A 127 -22.24 8.96 -20.00
N GLN A 128 -22.30 9.45 -18.77
CA GLN A 128 -21.12 9.76 -17.94
C GLN A 128 -20.64 8.56 -17.14
N LEU A 129 -21.58 7.66 -16.77
CA LEU A 129 -21.27 6.48 -15.98
C LEU A 129 -20.18 5.60 -16.62
N ASP A 130 -20.19 5.40 -17.93
CA ASP A 130 -19.15 4.60 -18.60
C ASP A 130 -17.75 5.21 -18.43
N LYS A 131 -17.68 6.54 -18.49
CA LYS A 131 -16.43 7.28 -18.33
C LYS A 131 -15.90 7.20 -16.90
N TYR A 132 -16.79 7.27 -15.91
CA TYR A 132 -16.44 7.06 -14.51
C TYR A 132 -15.98 5.63 -14.25
N LEU A 133 -16.69 4.62 -14.77
CA LEU A 133 -16.29 3.22 -14.61
C LEU A 133 -14.94 2.90 -15.24
N GLU A 134 -14.61 3.51 -16.38
CA GLU A 134 -13.29 3.37 -17.00
C GLU A 134 -12.20 3.98 -16.11
N LEU A 135 -12.41 5.20 -15.62
CA LEU A 135 -11.48 5.89 -14.72
C LEU A 135 -11.25 5.09 -13.44
N GLU A 136 -12.33 4.66 -12.78
CA GLU A 136 -12.25 3.89 -11.54
C GLU A 136 -11.61 2.52 -11.77
N SER A 137 -11.89 1.86 -12.90
CA SER A 137 -11.21 0.61 -13.25
C SER A 137 -9.70 0.79 -13.37
N ASN A 138 -9.24 1.89 -13.97
CA ASN A 138 -7.82 2.19 -14.11
C ASN A 138 -7.18 2.48 -12.76
N ASN A 139 -7.83 3.30 -11.92
CA ASN A 139 -7.35 3.64 -10.58
C ASN A 139 -7.23 2.39 -9.70
N VAL A 140 -8.27 1.56 -9.65
CA VAL A 140 -8.29 0.31 -8.88
C VAL A 140 -7.19 -0.64 -9.33
N ASN A 141 -6.97 -0.78 -10.64
CA ASN A 141 -5.88 -1.62 -11.17
C ASN A 141 -4.49 -1.09 -10.79
N GLN A 142 -4.30 0.23 -10.79
CA GLN A 142 -3.04 0.84 -10.35
C GLN A 142 -2.80 0.61 -8.85
N VAL A 143 -3.81 0.83 -8.02
CA VAL A 143 -3.76 0.56 -6.57
C VAL A 143 -3.38 -0.89 -6.30
N LYS A 144 -4.11 -1.83 -6.91
CA LYS A 144 -3.83 -3.27 -6.82
C LYS A 144 -2.37 -3.59 -7.19
N GLY A 145 -1.90 -3.04 -8.30
CA GLY A 145 -0.53 -3.27 -8.79
C GLY A 145 0.54 -2.76 -7.81
N VAL A 146 0.33 -1.61 -7.18
CA VAL A 146 1.27 -1.08 -6.18
C VAL A 146 1.22 -1.88 -4.89
N VAL A 147 0.03 -2.23 -4.40
CA VAL A 147 -0.16 -3.04 -3.20
C VAL A 147 0.53 -4.40 -3.34
N ASN A 148 0.33 -5.09 -4.46
CA ASN A 148 0.98 -6.38 -4.72
C ASN A 148 2.50 -6.26 -4.66
N LYS A 149 3.09 -5.25 -5.33
CA LYS A 149 4.54 -5.04 -5.30
C LYS A 149 5.08 -4.75 -3.90
N ILE A 150 4.34 -4.01 -3.09
CA ILE A 150 4.72 -3.75 -1.70
C ILE A 150 4.67 -5.04 -0.90
N TYR A 151 3.60 -5.82 -1.04
CA TYR A 151 3.45 -7.10 -0.34
C TYR A 151 4.55 -8.10 -0.74
N GLU A 152 4.81 -8.28 -2.04
CA GLU A 152 5.88 -9.16 -2.54
C GLU A 152 7.26 -8.72 -2.04
N ALA A 153 7.53 -7.42 -2.01
CA ALA A 153 8.76 -6.89 -1.43
C ALA A 153 8.83 -7.17 0.08
N TYR A 154 7.72 -7.05 0.79
CA TYR A 154 7.65 -7.24 2.24
C TYR A 154 7.81 -8.71 2.65
N ASP A 155 7.02 -9.60 2.06
CA ASP A 155 6.86 -11.00 2.47
C ASP A 155 8.20 -11.73 2.57
N TYR A 156 9.06 -11.55 1.55
CA TYR A 156 10.38 -12.18 1.50
C TYR A 156 11.47 -11.33 2.18
N ASN A 157 11.57 -10.03 1.87
CA ASN A 157 12.76 -9.26 2.25
C ASN A 157 12.80 -8.87 3.72
N ILE A 158 11.65 -8.83 4.41
CA ILE A 158 11.63 -8.60 5.86
C ILE A 158 12.19 -9.82 6.61
N GLN A 159 11.83 -11.02 6.18
CA GLN A 159 12.39 -12.25 6.76
C GLN A 159 13.89 -12.36 6.48
N LEU A 160 14.29 -12.10 5.23
CA LEU A 160 15.70 -12.12 4.85
C LEU A 160 16.52 -11.07 5.63
N TYR A 161 15.94 -9.90 5.90
CA TYR A 161 16.57 -8.90 6.75
C TYR A 161 16.73 -9.39 8.18
N GLU A 162 15.69 -9.97 8.78
CA GLU A 162 15.74 -10.51 10.14
C GLU A 162 16.78 -11.63 10.27
N GLU A 163 16.95 -12.46 9.24
CA GLU A 163 18.00 -13.50 9.18
C GLU A 163 19.41 -12.90 9.08
N MET A 164 19.60 -11.91 8.20
CA MET A 164 20.94 -11.47 7.81
C MET A 164 21.50 -10.31 8.64
N ASN A 165 20.64 -9.40 9.08
CA ASN A 165 21.06 -8.15 9.74
C ASN A 165 21.90 -8.38 11.01
N PRO A 166 21.63 -9.36 11.90
CA PRO A 166 22.44 -9.57 13.09
C PRO A 166 23.93 -9.83 12.79
N ARG A 167 24.24 -10.57 11.70
CA ARG A 167 25.62 -10.80 11.28
C ARG A 167 26.24 -9.55 10.68
N VAL A 168 25.48 -8.77 9.90
CA VAL A 168 25.95 -7.47 9.37
C VAL A 168 26.27 -6.49 10.50
N ASP A 169 25.41 -6.42 11.53
CA ASP A 169 25.66 -5.58 12.71
C ASP A 169 26.95 -5.99 13.43
N SER A 170 27.18 -7.30 13.60
CA SER A 170 28.42 -7.81 14.20
C SER A 170 29.65 -7.42 13.38
N ILE A 171 29.61 -7.61 12.05
CA ILE A 171 30.71 -7.23 11.14
C ILE A 171 31.03 -5.73 11.27
N ILE A 172 29.99 -4.89 11.32
CA ILE A 172 30.15 -3.44 11.46
C ILE A 172 30.73 -3.08 12.83
N ALA A 173 30.25 -3.72 13.91
CA ALA A 173 30.76 -3.48 15.27
C ALA A 173 32.24 -3.86 15.39
N ASP A 174 32.63 -5.02 14.85
CA ASP A 174 34.02 -5.48 14.85
C ASP A 174 34.92 -4.54 14.03
N ASN A 175 34.44 -4.09 12.87
CA ASN A 175 35.17 -3.13 12.04
C ASN A 175 35.35 -1.77 12.76
N LYS A 176 34.30 -1.26 13.43
CA LYS A 176 34.40 -0.03 14.25
C LYS A 176 35.41 -0.18 15.37
N GLN A 177 35.47 -1.34 16.02
CA GLN A 177 36.45 -1.59 17.08
C GLN A 177 37.88 -1.62 16.53
N LYS A 178 38.11 -2.31 15.41
CA LYS A 178 39.41 -2.32 14.72
C LYS A 178 39.85 -0.90 14.34
N ALA A 179 38.95 -0.11 13.76
CA ALA A 179 39.22 1.29 13.38
C ALA A 179 39.61 2.16 14.59
N ARG A 180 38.95 1.98 15.75
CA ARG A 180 39.28 2.70 16.99
C ARG A 180 40.66 2.34 17.53
N LEU A 181 40.98 1.05 17.57
CA LEU A 181 42.28 0.57 18.04
C LEU A 181 43.41 1.08 17.16
N ALA A 182 43.22 1.08 15.84
CA ALA A 182 44.23 1.58 14.92
C ALA A 182 44.48 3.09 15.08
N LYS A 183 43.42 3.89 15.29
CA LYS A 183 43.55 5.33 15.59
C LYS A 183 44.19 5.62 16.95
N ALA A 184 44.05 4.73 17.93
CA ALA A 184 44.66 4.89 19.24
C ALA A 184 46.17 4.57 19.24
N ASN A 185 46.62 3.77 18.25
CA ASN A 185 48.00 3.34 18.09
C ASN A 185 48.78 4.15 17.04
N SER A 186 48.14 5.13 16.38
CA SER A 186 48.71 6.06 15.40
C SER A 186 49.03 7.41 16.03
#